data_AF-A0A7W9IKG9-F1
#
_entry.id   AF-A0A7W9IKG9-F1
#
_cell.length_a   1.000
_cell.length_b   1.000
_cell.length_c   1.000
_cell.angle_alpha   90.00
_cell.angle_beta   90.00
_cell.angle_gamma   90.00
#
_symmetry.space_group_name_H-M   'P 1'
#
loop_
_entity.id
_entity.type
_entity.pdbx_description
1 polymer ?
#
loop_
_entity_poly.entity_id
_entity_poly.type
_entity_poly.pdbx_seq_one_letter_code
_entity_poly.pdbx_strand_id
1 'polypeptide(L)'
;MADSGPIRVGELYEDCSFHPVLCVYSDYDDDELRGVSLIDGSWPRSCSPRHCGVVRIKIEDVLEAKEGPDAYLARRQAEWEQTSAQRPSTKDSRS
;
A
#
# COMPACT_ATOMS: atom_id res chain seq x y z
N MET A 1 -5.58 -13.37 12.21
CA MET A 1 -5.09 -12.17 12.91
C MET A 1 -4.35 -11.35 11.87
N ALA A 2 -4.84 -10.16 11.54
CA ALA A 2 -4.09 -9.27 10.65
C ALA A 2 -2.83 -8.83 11.40
N ASP A 3 -1.66 -9.18 10.88
CA ASP A 3 -0.41 -8.67 11.43
C ASP A 3 -0.38 -7.15 11.21
N SER A 4 -0.45 -6.40 12.30
CA SER A 4 -0.47 -4.94 12.31
C SER A 4 0.92 -4.33 12.47
N GLY A 5 1.99 -5.16 12.45
CA GLY A 5 3.36 -4.69 12.57
C GLY A 5 3.90 -4.01 11.31
N PRO A 6 5.10 -3.40 11.39
CA PRO A 6 5.82 -2.83 10.24
C PRO A 6 5.98 -3.84 9.09
N ILE A 7 5.83 -3.40 7.84
CA ILE A 7 6.12 -4.19 6.63
C ILE A 7 7.61 -4.51 6.59
N ARG A 8 7.96 -5.78 6.51
CA ARG A 8 9.35 -6.25 6.51
C ARG A 8 9.85 -6.59 5.12
N VAL A 9 11.17 -6.64 4.96
CA VAL A 9 11.81 -7.17 3.75
C VAL A 9 11.33 -8.60 3.51
N GLY A 10 10.95 -8.90 2.27
CA GLY A 10 10.36 -10.17 1.85
C GLY A 10 8.83 -10.22 1.93
N GLU A 11 8.19 -9.25 2.58
CA GLU A 11 6.72 -9.14 2.59
C GLU A 11 6.20 -8.39 1.36
N LEU A 12 4.90 -8.53 1.11
CA LEU A 12 4.20 -7.85 0.03
C LEU A 12 3.43 -6.65 0.54
N TYR A 13 3.47 -5.56 -0.22
CA TYR A 13 2.62 -4.40 0.01
C TYR A 13 2.05 -3.86 -1.30
N GLU A 14 0.89 -3.23 -1.20
CA GLU A 14 0.33 -2.38 -2.23
C GLU A 14 0.87 -0.95 -2.02
N ASP A 15 1.44 -0.36 -3.07
CA ASP A 15 1.90 1.03 -3.03
C ASP A 15 0.82 2.04 -3.39
N CYS A 16 1.13 3.34 -3.31
CA CYS A 16 0.15 4.40 -3.57
C CYS A 16 -0.37 4.48 -5.01
N SER A 17 0.16 3.69 -5.94
CA SER A 17 -0.39 3.54 -7.30
C SER A 17 -1.08 2.19 -7.49
N PHE A 18 -1.41 1.48 -6.41
CA PHE A 18 -2.04 0.17 -6.41
C PHE A 18 -1.22 -0.94 -7.07
N HIS A 19 0.12 -0.81 -7.11
CA HIS A 19 0.96 -1.91 -7.55
C HIS A 19 1.18 -2.89 -6.39
N PRO A 20 1.06 -4.22 -6.61
CA PRO A 20 1.62 -5.20 -5.71
C PRO A 20 3.15 -5.15 -5.81
N VAL A 21 3.82 -5.03 -4.66
CA VAL A 21 5.26 -4.79 -4.55
C VAL A 21 5.88 -5.76 -3.55
N LEU A 22 6.99 -6.37 -3.94
CA LEU A 22 7.86 -7.11 -3.02
C LEU A 22 8.78 -6.12 -2.29
N CYS A 23 8.68 -6.07 -0.96
CA CYS A 23 9.53 -5.23 -0.12
C CYS A 23 10.97 -5.74 -0.13
N VAL A 24 11.91 -4.88 -0.54
CA VAL A 24 13.35 -5.16 -0.51
C VAL A 24 14.10 -4.25 0.46
N TYR A 25 13.45 -3.20 0.97
CA TYR A 25 13.99 -2.28 1.96
C TYR A 25 12.85 -1.75 2.85
N SER A 26 13.09 -1.69 4.16
CA SER A 26 12.12 -1.15 5.12
C SER A 26 12.85 -0.41 6.24
N ASP A 27 12.53 0.88 6.36
CA ASP A 27 12.93 1.75 7.46
C ASP A 27 11.73 2.60 7.89
N TYR A 28 11.15 2.29 9.04
CA TYR A 28 10.00 3.02 9.57
C TYR A 28 10.40 4.27 10.36
N ASP A 29 11.66 4.37 10.77
CA ASP A 29 12.18 5.55 11.46
C ASP A 29 12.46 6.67 10.44
N ASP A 30 13.01 6.32 9.29
CA ASP A 30 13.21 7.23 8.14
C ASP A 30 11.98 7.32 7.21
N ASP A 31 10.87 6.67 7.56
CA ASP A 31 9.60 6.68 6.82
C ASP A 31 9.75 6.28 5.34
N GLU A 32 10.46 5.17 5.10
CA GLU A 32 10.78 4.70 3.76
C GLU A 32 10.60 3.18 3.60
N LEU A 33 9.79 2.79 2.62
CA LEU A 33 9.75 1.47 2.02
C LEU A 33 10.27 1.54 0.59
N ARG A 34 10.99 0.51 0.14
CA ARG A 34 11.30 0.32 -1.28
C ARG A 34 11.06 -1.12 -1.69
N GLY A 35 10.63 -1.30 -2.93
CA GLY A 35 10.36 -2.61 -3.47
C GLY A 35 10.41 -2.70 -4.98
N VAL A 36 10.17 -3.90 -5.48
CA VAL A 36 10.07 -4.23 -6.90
C VAL A 36 8.61 -4.54 -7.21
N SER A 37 8.04 -3.89 -8.22
CA SER A 37 6.67 -4.21 -8.65
C SER A 37 6.58 -5.63 -9.20
N LEU A 38 5.57 -6.37 -8.77
CA LEU A 38 5.28 -7.71 -9.28
C LEU A 38 4.51 -7.69 -10.62
N ILE A 39 4.10 -6.51 -11.10
CA ILE A 39 3.43 -6.35 -12.41
C ILE A 39 4.46 -6.20 -13.53
N ASP A 40 5.35 -5.21 -13.41
CA ASP A 40 6.23 -4.77 -14.49
C ASP A 40 7.72 -4.75 -14.12
N GLY A 41 8.07 -5.14 -12.89
CA GLY A 41 9.45 -5.13 -12.41
C GLY A 41 10.02 -3.74 -12.13
N SER A 42 9.22 -2.67 -12.17
CA SER A 42 9.68 -1.32 -11.88
C SER A 42 10.28 -1.22 -10.47
N TRP A 43 11.38 -0.45 -10.35
CA TRP A 43 12.16 -0.27 -9.13
C TRP A 43 12.92 1.08 -9.15
N PRO A 44 13.11 1.76 -8.00
CA PRO A 44 12.52 1.44 -6.70
C PRO A 44 11.08 1.97 -6.60
N ARG A 45 10.12 1.10 -6.29
CA ARG A 45 8.77 1.51 -5.89
C ARG A 45 8.81 2.03 -4.46
N SER A 46 9.23 3.27 -4.30
CA SER A 46 9.41 3.90 -2.99
C SER A 46 8.10 4.48 -2.46
N CYS A 47 7.82 4.25 -1.18
CA CYS A 47 6.65 4.81 -0.50
C CYS A 47 6.96 5.14 0.96
N SER A 48 6.29 6.16 1.47
CA SER A 48 6.23 6.45 2.90
C SER A 48 5.20 5.53 3.57
N PRO A 49 5.58 4.69 4.55
CA PRO A 49 4.64 3.88 5.30
C PRO A 49 3.64 4.72 6.12
N ARG A 50 3.94 6.00 6.41
CA ARG A 50 3.05 6.89 7.17
C ARG A 50 2.13 7.75 6.30
N HIS A 51 2.51 8.04 5.05
CA HIS A 51 1.85 9.07 4.24
C HIS A 51 1.36 8.59 2.87
N CYS A 52 1.90 7.50 2.32
CA CYS A 52 1.50 7.00 1.01
C CYS A 52 0.26 6.09 1.06
N GLY A 53 -0.24 5.73 2.24
CA GLY A 53 -1.39 4.83 2.36
C GLY A 53 -1.10 3.39 1.96
N VAL A 54 0.16 2.95 2.12
CA VAL A 54 0.57 1.59 1.79
C VAL A 54 -0.24 0.56 2.57
N VAL A 55 -0.55 -0.57 1.93
CA VAL A 55 -1.34 -1.64 2.54
C VAL A 55 -0.56 -2.94 2.45
N ARG A 56 -0.43 -3.67 3.56
CA ARG A 56 0.09 -5.04 3.53
C ARG A 56 -0.90 -5.92 2.78
N ILE A 57 -0.43 -6.65 1.78
CA ILE A 57 -1.23 -7.58 0.97
C ILE A 57 -0.66 -8.99 1.06
N LYS A 58 -1.43 -9.98 0.62
CA LYS A 58 -1.01 -11.38 0.54
C LYS A 58 -0.80 -11.82 -0.90
N ILE A 59 -0.26 -13.03 -1.07
CA ILE A 59 -0.10 -13.63 -2.39
C ILE A 59 -1.46 -13.78 -3.10
N GLU A 60 -2.54 -14.06 -2.35
CA GLU A 60 -3.88 -14.17 -2.94
C GLU A 60 -4.34 -12.86 -3.62
N ASP A 61 -4.04 -11.71 -3.02
CA ASP A 61 -4.36 -10.40 -3.61
C ASP A 61 -3.57 -10.18 -4.92
N VAL A 62 -2.32 -10.64 -4.97
CA VAL A 62 -1.50 -10.57 -6.19
C VAL A 62 -2.06 -11.47 -7.29
N LEU A 63 -2.53 -12.67 -6.92
CA LEU A 63 -3.15 -13.60 -7.87
C LEU A 63 -4.46 -13.03 -8.42
N GLU A 64 -5.29 -12.40 -7.57
CA GLU A 64 -6.50 -11.69 -8.00
C GLU A 64 -6.16 -10.56 -8.97
N ALA A 65 -5.19 -9.71 -8.64
CA ALA A 65 -4.75 -8.61 -9.50
C ALA A 65 -4.20 -9.10 -10.85
N LYS A 66 -3.51 -10.25 -10.86
CA LYS A 66 -3.03 -10.90 -12.09
C LYS A 66 -4.20 -11.41 -12.96
N GLU A 67 -5.24 -11.97 -12.35
CA GLU A 67 -6.39 -12.52 -13.08
C GLU A 67 -7.30 -11.42 -13.66
N GLY A 68 -7.40 -10.28 -12.98
CA GLY A 68 -8.25 -9.17 -13.41
C GLY A 68 -7.79 -7.82 -12.84
N PRO A 69 -6.78 -7.16 -13.45
CA PRO A 69 -6.18 -5.95 -12.90
C PRO A 69 -7.20 -4.79 -12.79
N ASP A 70 -8.06 -4.60 -13.79
CA ASP A 70 -9.05 -3.51 -13.76
C ASP A 70 -10.10 -3.69 -12.65
N ALA A 71 -10.54 -4.93 -12.42
CA ALA A 71 -11.52 -5.25 -11.38
C ALA A 71 -10.90 -5.08 -9.98
N TYR A 72 -9.65 -5.54 -9.82
CA TYR A 72 -8.88 -5.34 -8.60
C TYR A 72 -8.72 -3.84 -8.28
N LEU A 73 -8.29 -3.05 -9.26
CA LEU A 73 -8.11 -1.61 -9.11
C LEU A 73 -9.42 -0.91 -8.72
N ALA A 74 -10.52 -1.20 -9.41
CA ALA A 74 -11.82 -0.61 -9.10
C ALA A 74 -12.27 -0.91 -7.66
N ARG A 75 -12.07 -2.15 -7.19
CA ARG A 75 -12.37 -2.57 -5.81
C ARG A 75 -11.51 -1.80 -4.80
N ARG A 76 -10.19 -1.76 -5.01
CA ARG A 76 -9.24 -1.09 -4.10
C ARG A 76 -9.46 0.42 -4.03
N GLN A 77 -9.79 1.05 -5.15
CA GLN A 77 -10.15 2.48 -5.19
C GLN A 77 -11.44 2.75 -4.41
N ALA A 78 -12.47 1.92 -4.57
CA ALA A 78 -13.72 2.06 -3.81
C ALA A 78 -13.50 1.89 -2.28
N GLU A 79 -12.65 0.94 -1.87
CA GLU A 79 -12.28 0.72 -0.47
C GLU A 79 -11.50 1.93 0.11
N TRP A 80 -10.59 2.52 -0.68
CA TRP A 80 -9.86 3.73 -0.31
C TRP A 80 -10.78 4.95 -0.13
N GLU A 81 -11.70 5.15 -1.07
CA GLU A 81 -12.68 6.23 -1.00
C GLU A 81 -13.55 6.13 0.26
N GLN A 82 -14.03 4.93 0.59
CA GLN A 82 -14.82 4.71 1.80
C GLN A 82 -14.03 5.00 3.09
N THR A 83 -12.77 4.57 3.14
CA THR A 83 -11.89 4.80 4.30
C THR A 83 -11.53 6.27 4.45
N SER A 84 -11.26 6.97 3.33
CA SER A 84 -10.92 8.39 3.32
C SER A 84 -12.12 9.29 3.63
N ALA A 85 -13.32 8.92 3.19
CA ALA A 85 -14.56 9.63 3.49
C ALA A 85 -14.96 9.57 4.97
N GLN A 86 -14.47 8.56 5.70
CA GLN A 86 -14.75 8.38 7.14
C GLN A 86 -13.75 9.12 8.05
N ARG A 87 -12.71 9.76 7.50
CA ARG A 87 -11.79 10.60 8.30
C ARG A 87 -12.44 11.94 8.65
N PRO A 88 -12.69 12.26 9.94
CA PRO A 88 -13.20 13.58 10.31
C PRO A 88 -12.17 14.66 9.96
N SER A 89 -12.63 15.71 9.27
CA SER A 89 -11.87 16.93 9.00
C SER A 89 -11.48 17.59 10.33
N THR A 90 -10.21 17.47 10.74
CA THR A 90 -9.64 18.25 11.85
C THR A 90 -9.42 19.69 11.37
N LYS A 91 -10.50 20.44 11.23
CA LYS A 91 -10.48 21.91 11.21
C LYS A 91 -10.81 22.35 12.63
N ASP A 92 -9.79 22.49 13.47
CA ASP A 92 -9.77 23.45 14.58
C ASP A 92 -8.42 23.40 15.30
N SER A 93 -7.58 24.40 15.02
CA SER A 93 -6.55 24.95 15.92
C SER A 93 -5.70 25.97 15.17
N ARG A 94 -6.28 27.15 14.91
CA ARG A 94 -5.50 28.38 14.92
C ARG A 94 -5.84 29.08 16.24
N SER A 95 -4.91 29.03 17.19
CA SER A 95 -4.81 29.97 18.31
C SER A 95 -3.64 30.91 18.04
#